data_AF-A0A5H7IKF0-F1
#
_entry.id   AF-A0A5H7IKF0-F1
#
_cell.length_a   1.000
_cell.length_b   1.000
_cell.length_c   1.000
_cell.angle_alpha   90.00
_cell.angle_beta   90.00
_cell.angle_gamma   90.00
#
_symmetry.space_group_name_H-M   'P 1'
#
loop_
_entity.id
_entity.type
_entity.pdbx_description
1 polymer ?
#
loop_
_entity_poly.entity_id
_entity_poly.type
_entity_poly.pdbx_seq_one_letter_code
_entity_poly.pdbx_strand_id
1 'polypeptide(L)'
;MKYLVNAIKRFVNANKRMAECESWVKYLEKEIDFLNHKKAQDNIAINELIRENEIISGDNTRLIKEIESVRNIAGRMREKLYESAATPKEHEFLNVCARIHDSGKVIKGRTFSVMMTEALRERRSAVNGRFGGGSDVAKMWGDRASSKSN
;
A
#
# COMPACT_ATOMS: atom_id res chain seq x y z
N MET A 1 -65.68 -47.23 -39.17
CA MET A 1 -65.29 -45.80 -39.28
C MET A 1 -64.74 -45.19 -37.97
N LYS A 2 -65.44 -45.23 -36.82
CA LYS A 2 -64.99 -44.57 -35.56
C LYS A 2 -63.57 -44.97 -35.09
N TYR A 3 -63.21 -46.25 -35.15
CA TYR A 3 -61.88 -46.74 -34.76
C TYR A 3 -60.75 -46.14 -35.59
N LEU A 4 -60.94 -46.07 -36.91
CA LEU A 4 -59.97 -45.50 -37.84
C LEU A 4 -59.73 -44.01 -37.54
N VAL A 5 -60.81 -43.26 -37.32
CA VAL A 5 -60.74 -41.83 -36.97
C VAL A 5 -59.99 -41.59 -35.66
N ASN A 6 -60.20 -42.44 -34.65
CA ASN A 6 -59.49 -42.31 -33.38
C ASN A 6 -58.00 -42.66 -33.50
N ALA A 7 -57.64 -43.67 -34.30
CA ALA A 7 -56.25 -44.01 -34.57
C ALA A 7 -55.52 -42.86 -35.27
N ILE A 8 -56.14 -42.24 -36.28
CA ILE A 8 -55.60 -41.07 -36.98
C ILE A 8 -55.38 -39.90 -36.02
N LYS A 9 -56.37 -39.60 -35.14
CA LYS A 9 -56.22 -38.53 -34.14
C LYS A 9 -55.04 -38.77 -33.20
N ARG A 10 -54.84 -40.02 -32.74
CA ARG A 10 -53.71 -40.38 -31.88
C ARG A 10 -52.37 -40.21 -32.59
N PHE A 11 -52.28 -40.64 -33.84
CA PHE A 11 -51.08 -40.47 -34.65
C PHE A 11 -50.73 -38.98 -34.87
N VAL A 12 -51.71 -38.15 -35.22
CA VAL A 12 -51.51 -36.70 -35.38
C VAL A 12 -51.04 -36.05 -34.07
N ASN A 13 -51.64 -36.42 -32.93
CA ASN A 13 -51.19 -35.90 -31.64
C ASN A 13 -49.78 -36.38 -31.27
N ALA A 14 -49.42 -37.63 -31.59
CA ALA A 14 -48.07 -38.14 -31.35
C ALA A 14 -47.04 -37.34 -32.18
N ASN A 15 -47.32 -37.09 -33.46
CA ASN A 15 -46.43 -36.28 -34.31
C ASN A 15 -46.28 -34.84 -33.81
N LYS A 16 -47.36 -34.22 -33.31
CA LYS A 16 -47.27 -32.88 -32.70
C LYS A 16 -46.34 -32.86 -31.48
N ARG A 17 -46.49 -33.84 -30.59
CA ARG A 17 -45.62 -33.99 -29.41
C ARG A 17 -44.18 -34.28 -29.80
N MET A 18 -43.95 -35.08 -30.85
CA MET A 18 -42.61 -35.32 -31.38
C MET A 18 -41.97 -34.03 -31.88
N ALA A 19 -42.69 -33.21 -32.66
CA ALA A 19 -42.19 -31.92 -33.13
C ALA A 19 -41.88 -30.94 -31.97
N GLU A 20 -42.70 -30.92 -30.93
CA GLU A 20 -42.43 -30.15 -29.70
C GLU A 20 -41.15 -30.63 -29.01
N CYS A 21 -40.99 -31.95 -28.85
CA CYS A 21 -39.77 -32.53 -28.27
C CYS A 21 -38.52 -32.16 -29.09
N GLU A 22 -38.57 -32.24 -30.42
CA GLU A 22 -37.46 -31.84 -31.29
C GLU A 22 -37.10 -30.35 -31.13
N SER A 23 -38.11 -29.49 -30.97
CA SER A 23 -37.88 -28.06 -30.69
C SER A 23 -37.19 -27.86 -29.34
N TRP A 24 -37.61 -28.60 -28.30
CA TRP A 24 -36.99 -28.54 -26.99
C TRP A 24 -35.56 -29.06 -26.98
N VAL A 25 -35.27 -30.13 -27.71
CA VAL A 25 -33.90 -30.65 -27.86
C VAL A 25 -32.98 -29.58 -28.45
N LYS A 26 -33.39 -28.93 -29.55
CA LYS A 26 -32.59 -27.85 -30.17
C LYS A 26 -32.39 -26.65 -29.25
N TYR A 27 -33.38 -26.33 -28.43
CA TYR A 27 -33.25 -25.27 -27.42
C TYR A 27 -32.23 -25.65 -26.35
N LEU A 28 -32.32 -26.86 -25.81
CA LEU A 28 -31.42 -27.34 -24.76
C LEU A 28 -29.97 -27.47 -25.27
N GLU A 29 -29.77 -27.89 -26.51
CA GLU A 29 -28.44 -27.92 -27.14
C GLU A 29 -27.80 -26.52 -27.17
N LYS A 30 -28.55 -25.50 -27.59
CA LYS A 30 -28.09 -24.11 -27.58
C LYS A 30 -27.78 -23.59 -26.17
N GLU A 31 -28.60 -23.96 -25.20
CA GLU A 31 -28.39 -23.56 -23.81
C GLU A 31 -27.12 -24.21 -23.24
N ILE A 32 -26.86 -25.48 -23.56
CA ILE A 32 -25.63 -26.18 -23.18
C ILE A 32 -24.41 -25.48 -23.80
N ASP A 33 -24.47 -25.13 -25.09
CA ASP A 33 -23.38 -24.42 -25.77
C ASP A 33 -23.11 -23.05 -25.14
N PHE A 34 -24.16 -22.30 -24.82
CA PHE A 34 -24.05 -21.02 -24.12
C PHE A 34 -23.40 -21.17 -22.75
N LEU A 35 -23.85 -22.13 -21.93
CA LEU A 35 -23.31 -22.37 -20.61
C LEU A 35 -21.84 -22.83 -20.66
N ASN A 36 -21.48 -23.66 -21.65
CA ASN A 36 -20.10 -24.07 -21.87
C ASN A 36 -19.20 -22.88 -22.23
N HIS A 37 -19.68 -21.99 -23.12
CA HIS A 37 -18.94 -20.79 -23.49
C HIS A 37 -18.76 -19.85 -22.29
N LYS A 38 -19.83 -19.62 -21.53
CA LYS A 38 -19.79 -18.79 -20.32
C LYS A 38 -18.81 -19.35 -19.29
N LYS A 39 -18.87 -20.65 -19.01
CA LYS A 39 -17.94 -21.33 -18.09
C LYS A 39 -16.48 -21.16 -18.52
N ALA A 40 -16.20 -21.24 -19.82
CA ALA A 40 -14.85 -21.02 -20.33
C ALA A 40 -14.38 -19.57 -20.09
N GLN A 41 -15.24 -18.58 -20.30
CA GLN A 41 -14.94 -17.17 -20.00
C GLN A 41 -14.72 -16.94 -18.50
N ASP A 42 -15.59 -17.47 -17.65
CA ASP A 42 -15.48 -17.34 -16.20
C ASP A 42 -14.16 -17.97 -15.69
N ASN A 43 -13.77 -19.12 -16.24
CA ASN A 43 -12.47 -19.75 -15.91
C ASN A 43 -11.27 -18.89 -16.32
N ILE A 44 -11.33 -18.21 -17.47
CA ILE A 44 -10.26 -17.28 -17.88
C ILE A 44 -10.18 -16.11 -16.90
N ALA A 45 -11.32 -15.53 -16.53
CA ALA A 45 -11.37 -14.42 -15.57
C ALA A 45 -10.83 -14.82 -14.19
N ILE A 46 -11.20 -16.02 -13.71
CA ILE A 46 -10.68 -16.56 -12.43
C ILE A 46 -9.15 -16.71 -12.48
N ASN A 47 -8.61 -17.25 -13.57
CA ASN A 47 -7.17 -17.44 -13.70
C ASN A 47 -6.41 -16.10 -13.72
N GLU A 48 -6.97 -15.08 -14.36
CA GLU A 48 -6.37 -13.74 -14.35
C GLU A 48 -6.37 -13.14 -12.94
N LEU A 49 -7.49 -13.26 -12.21
CA LEU A 49 -7.58 -12.79 -10.83
C LEU A 49 -6.61 -13.51 -9.89
N ILE A 50 -6.39 -14.82 -10.08
CA ILE A 50 -5.39 -15.57 -9.32
C ILE A 50 -3.99 -15.01 -9.59
N ARG A 51 -3.65 -14.76 -10.85
CA ARG A 51 -2.36 -14.20 -11.26
C ARG A 51 -2.12 -12.80 -10.69
N GLU A 52 -3.13 -11.93 -10.77
CA GLU A 52 -3.06 -10.58 -10.18
C GLU A 52 -2.83 -10.65 -8.67
N ASN A 53 -3.50 -11.58 -7.98
CA ASN A 53 -3.33 -11.77 -6.54
C ASN A 53 -1.90 -12.21 -6.19
N GLU A 54 -1.33 -13.16 -6.96
CA GLU A 54 0.05 -13.60 -6.78
C GLU A 54 1.06 -12.45 -6.94
N ILE A 55 0.87 -11.59 -7.94
CA ILE A 55 1.71 -10.41 -8.16
C ILE A 55 1.61 -9.45 -6.98
N ILE A 56 0.39 -9.10 -6.56
CA ILE A 56 0.15 -8.18 -5.44
C ILE A 56 0.74 -8.75 -4.14
N SER A 57 0.60 -10.05 -3.90
CA SER A 57 1.19 -10.73 -2.74
C SER A 57 2.71 -10.69 -2.75
N GLY A 58 3.32 -10.88 -3.93
CA GLY A 58 4.76 -10.72 -4.13
C GLY A 58 5.25 -9.30 -3.83
N ASP A 59 4.55 -8.30 -4.37
CA ASP A 59 4.86 -6.88 -4.13
C ASP A 59 4.69 -6.51 -2.65
N ASN A 60 3.63 -7.00 -1.99
CA ASN A 60 3.42 -6.81 -0.56
C ASN A 60 4.58 -7.39 0.26
N THR A 61 5.05 -8.59 -0.10
CA THR A 61 6.21 -9.21 0.56
C THR A 61 7.48 -8.39 0.39
N ARG A 62 7.69 -7.81 -0.80
CA ARG A 62 8.82 -6.90 -1.06
C ARG A 62 8.72 -5.64 -0.20
N LEU A 63 7.56 -5.00 -0.17
CA LEU A 63 7.30 -3.79 0.61
C LEU A 63 7.50 -4.02 2.12
N ILE A 64 7.07 -5.17 2.65
CA ILE A 64 7.31 -5.52 4.06
C ILE A 64 8.81 -5.55 4.37
N LYS A 65 9.62 -6.18 3.51
CA LYS A 65 11.08 -6.24 3.69
C LYS A 65 11.73 -4.85 3.59
N GLU A 66 11.27 -4.01 2.65
CA GLU A 66 11.76 -2.64 2.51
C GLU A 66 11.41 -1.80 3.76
N ILE A 67 10.19 -1.90 4.27
CA ILE A 67 9.76 -1.24 5.52
C ILE A 67 10.61 -1.70 6.70
N GLU A 68 10.90 -2.99 6.81
CA GLU A 68 11.75 -3.54 7.87
C GLU A 68 13.18 -2.98 7.77
N SER A 69 13.76 -2.94 6.58
CA SER A 69 15.08 -2.35 6.33
C SER A 69 15.12 -0.87 6.73
N VAL A 70 14.12 -0.08 6.31
CA VAL A 70 14.02 1.34 6.64
C VAL A 70 13.84 1.54 8.15
N ARG A 71 13.02 0.71 8.82
CA ARG A 71 12.87 0.74 10.28
C ARG A 71 14.19 0.44 11.00
N ASN A 72 14.96 -0.54 10.52
CA ASN A 72 16.26 -0.87 11.08
C ASN A 72 17.28 0.27 10.90
N ILE A 73 17.26 0.97 9.76
CA ILE A 73 18.08 2.17 9.55
C ILE A 73 17.64 3.30 10.49
N ALA A 74 16.34 3.58 10.58
CA ALA A 74 15.79 4.60 11.46
C ALA A 74 16.11 4.32 12.94
N GLY A 75 16.00 3.06 13.38
CA GLY A 75 16.38 2.62 14.72
C GLY A 75 17.86 2.89 15.03
N ARG A 76 18.77 2.50 14.14
CA ARG A 76 20.20 2.77 14.28
C ARG A 76 20.53 4.28 14.29
N MET A 77 19.87 5.06 13.44
CA MET A 77 20.04 6.52 13.43
C MET A 77 19.54 7.14 14.74
N ARG A 78 18.41 6.66 15.26
CA ARG A 78 17.86 7.09 16.55
C ARG A 78 18.85 6.82 17.69
N GLU A 79 19.38 5.60 17.80
CA GLU A 79 20.36 5.24 18.82
C GLU A 79 21.59 6.17 18.78
N LYS A 80 22.19 6.36 17.60
CA LYS A 80 23.31 7.29 17.42
C LYS A 80 22.98 8.72 17.83
N LEU A 81 21.76 9.19 17.51
CA LEU A 81 21.33 10.54 17.88
C LEU A 81 21.18 10.68 19.40
N TYR A 82 20.62 9.69 20.08
CA TYR A 82 20.54 9.68 21.55
C TYR A 82 21.90 9.64 22.21
N GLU A 83 22.82 8.80 21.73
CA GLU A 83 24.20 8.76 22.24
C GLU A 83 24.94 10.09 22.06
N SER A 84 24.67 10.79 20.95
CA SER A 84 25.30 12.08 20.64
C SER A 84 24.61 13.30 21.26
N ALA A 85 23.43 13.12 21.85
CA ALA A 85 22.64 14.22 22.41
C ALA A 85 23.36 14.76 23.66
N ALA A 86 23.68 16.05 23.66
CA ALA A 86 24.47 16.67 24.72
C ALA A 86 23.62 17.52 25.67
N THR A 87 22.37 17.78 25.30
CA THR A 87 21.50 18.73 26.00
C THR A 87 20.14 18.14 26.38
N PRO A 88 19.49 18.63 27.45
CA PRO A 88 18.15 18.19 27.83
C PRO A 88 17.10 18.44 26.74
N LYS A 89 17.16 19.57 26.01
CA LYS A 89 16.21 19.84 24.92
C LYS A 89 16.41 18.96 23.70
N GLU A 90 17.63 18.53 23.41
CA GLU A 90 17.87 17.50 22.37
C GLU A 90 17.22 16.17 22.76
N HIS A 91 17.36 15.72 24.01
CA HIS A 91 16.70 14.51 24.50
C HIS A 91 15.17 14.64 24.45
N GLU A 92 14.62 15.79 24.85
CA GLU A 92 13.18 16.07 24.77
C GLU A 92 12.66 15.97 23.33
N PHE A 93 13.37 16.59 22.38
CA PHE A 93 13.03 16.53 20.97
C PHE A 93 13.14 15.11 20.39
N LEU A 94 14.21 14.38 20.70
CA LEU A 94 14.39 12.98 20.25
C LEU A 94 13.30 12.05 20.81
N ASN A 95 12.87 12.25 22.06
CA ASN A 95 11.75 11.50 22.66
C ASN A 95 10.44 11.75 21.91
N VAL A 96 10.18 12.97 21.46
CA VAL A 96 9.01 13.27 20.61
C VAL A 96 9.12 12.59 19.26
N CYS A 97 10.28 12.65 18.60
CA CYS A 97 10.53 11.93 17.35
C CYS A 97 10.33 10.42 17.49
N ALA A 98 10.80 9.82 18.59
CA ALA A 98 10.60 8.41 18.90
C ALA A 98 9.11 8.07 19.08
N ARG A 99 8.33 8.90 19.78
CA ARG A 99 6.89 8.68 19.96
C ARG A 99 6.10 8.79 18.65
N ILE A 100 6.49 9.72 17.76
CA ILE A 100 5.88 9.82 16.42
C ILE A 100 6.15 8.53 15.64
N HIS A 101 7.40 8.05 15.66
CA HIS A 101 7.79 6.83 14.95
C HIS A 101 7.11 5.56 15.51
N ASP A 102 7.13 5.38 16.83
CA ASP A 102 6.71 4.12 17.46
C ASP A 102 5.19 4.02 17.66
N SER A 103 4.50 5.15 17.86
CA SER A 103 3.07 5.17 18.18
C SER A 103 2.19 5.92 17.17
N GLY A 104 2.78 6.50 16.12
CA GLY A 104 2.05 7.31 15.15
C GLY A 104 1.43 8.59 15.74
N LYS A 105 1.77 8.96 16.98
CA LYS A 105 1.22 10.14 17.64
C LYS A 105 1.69 11.40 16.94
N VAL A 106 0.79 12.02 16.18
CA VAL A 106 1.06 13.26 15.44
C VAL A 106 0.97 14.44 16.39
N ILE A 107 2.01 15.27 16.44
CA ILE A 107 1.96 16.59 17.06
C ILE A 107 1.76 17.67 15.99
N LYS A 108 1.22 18.83 16.39
CA LYS A 108 1.06 19.96 15.45
C LYS A 108 2.43 20.38 14.90
N GLY A 109 2.51 20.62 13.60
CA GLY A 109 3.77 20.98 12.93
C GLY A 109 4.45 22.22 13.53
N ARG A 110 3.67 23.21 13.97
CA ARG A 110 4.21 24.39 14.69
C ARG A 110 4.90 23.99 15.99
N THR A 111 4.31 23.08 16.77
CA THR A 111 4.90 22.57 18.03
C THR A 111 6.18 21.79 17.75
N PHE A 112 6.17 20.93 16.73
CA PHE A 112 7.36 20.17 16.31
C PHE A 112 8.52 21.11 15.93
N SER A 113 8.22 22.15 15.15
CA SER A 113 9.20 23.15 14.72
C SER A 113 9.78 23.96 15.89
N VAL A 114 8.96 24.34 16.87
CA VAL A 114 9.43 25.04 18.08
C VAL A 114 10.39 24.16 18.87
N MET A 115 10.03 22.89 19.14
CA MET A 115 10.88 21.96 19.88
C MET A 115 12.22 21.70 19.17
N MET A 116 12.19 21.54 17.84
CA MET A 116 13.41 21.41 17.03
C MET A 116 14.30 22.65 17.17
N THR A 117 13.70 23.85 17.09
CA THR A 117 14.43 25.12 17.16
C THR A 117 15.05 25.33 18.54
N GLU A 118 14.34 24.98 19.61
CA GLU A 118 14.85 25.03 20.99
C GLU A 118 16.02 24.08 21.21
N ALA A 119 15.91 22.82 20.75
CA ALA A 119 17.00 21.85 20.82
C ALA A 119 18.25 22.33 20.07
N LEU A 120 18.09 22.85 18.85
CA LEU A 120 19.18 23.41 18.07
C LEU A 120 19.79 24.68 18.69
N ARG A 121 18.99 25.49 19.41
CA ARG A 121 19.47 26.67 20.11
C ARG A 121 20.31 26.27 21.32
N GLU A 122 19.82 25.35 22.14
CA GLU A 122 20.54 24.89 23.33
C GLU A 122 21.85 24.19 22.96
N ARG A 123 21.85 23.35 21.93
CA ARG A 123 23.08 22.73 21.39
C ARG A 123 24.12 23.78 21.01
N ARG A 124 23.72 24.82 20.27
CA ARG A 124 24.62 25.91 19.85
C ARG A 124 25.19 26.68 21.05
N SER A 125 24.34 26.98 22.04
CA SER A 125 24.79 27.64 23.27
C SER A 125 25.73 26.76 24.11
N ALA A 126 25.48 25.46 24.19
CA ALA A 126 26.34 24.51 24.90
C ALA A 126 27.71 24.34 24.22
N VAL A 127 27.75 24.36 22.89
CA VAL A 127 29.01 24.37 22.12
C VAL A 127 29.79 25.67 22.33
N ASN A 128 29.10 26.82 22.36
CA ASN A 128 29.72 28.12 22.65
C ASN A 128 30.19 28.25 24.12
N GLY A 129 29.53 27.57 25.06
CA GLY A 129 29.90 27.55 26.48
C GLY A 129 31.03 26.59 26.83
N ARG A 130 31.30 25.56 26.00
CA ARG A 130 32.41 24.61 26.18
C ARG A 130 33.76 25.17 25.73
N PHE A 131 33.76 26.14 24.81
CA PHE A 131 34.93 26.93 24.44
C PHE A 131 34.85 28.31 25.12
N GLY A 132 35.17 28.34 26.41
CA GLY A 132 35.44 29.61 27.09
C GLY A 132 36.64 30.30 26.42
N GLY A 133 36.37 31.33 25.62
CA GLY A 133 37.35 32.24 25.06
C GLY A 133 38.10 31.73 23.83
N GLY A 134 37.89 32.35 22.67
CA GLY A 134 38.76 32.17 21.51
C GLY A 134 38.06 32.44 20.18
N SER A 135 38.36 33.59 19.62
CA SER A 135 37.73 34.26 18.48
C SER A 135 37.93 33.61 17.09
N ASP A 136 38.03 32.28 16.96
CA ASP A 136 38.45 31.69 15.67
C ASP A 136 37.33 30.99 14.89
N VAL A 137 36.34 30.38 15.53
CA VAL A 137 35.23 29.74 14.79
C VAL A 137 34.28 30.79 14.20
N ALA A 138 33.95 31.84 14.95
CA ALA A 138 33.14 32.95 14.42
C ALA A 138 33.81 33.66 13.22
N LYS A 139 35.16 33.69 13.20
CA LYS A 139 35.97 34.25 12.12
C LYS A 139 35.94 33.36 10.88
N MET A 140 36.04 32.03 11.03
CA MET A 140 35.90 31.09 9.92
C MET A 140 34.52 31.11 9.23
N TRP A 141 33.45 31.38 9.98
CA TRP A 141 32.11 31.52 9.38
C TRP A 141 31.86 32.92 8.81
N GLY A 142 32.48 33.97 9.38
CA GLY A 142 32.49 35.32 8.82
C GLY A 142 33.24 35.37 7.47
N ASP A 143 34.44 34.80 7.39
CA ASP A 143 35.26 34.80 6.17
C ASP A 143 34.63 33.99 5.02
N ARG A 144 33.77 33.01 5.36
CA ARG A 144 33.00 32.24 4.37
C ARG A 144 31.76 32.98 3.84
N ALA A 145 31.24 33.96 4.59
CA ALA A 145 30.19 34.86 4.12
C ALA A 145 30.77 36.04 3.32
N SER A 146 32.00 36.46 3.62
CA SER A 146 32.70 37.55 2.93
C SER A 146 33.33 37.16 1.60
N SER A 147 33.56 35.86 1.33
CA SER A 147 34.18 35.39 0.07
C SER A 147 33.24 35.32 -1.14
N LYS A 148 32.08 35.98 -1.06
CA LYS A 148 31.21 36.29 -2.21
C LYS A 148 31.14 37.80 -2.43
N SER A 149 32.28 38.45 -2.68
CA SER A 149 32.31 39.65 -3.52
C SER A 149 33.70 39.81 -4.13
N ASN A 150 33.68 40.02 -5.45
CA ASN A 150 34.76 40.10 -6.45
C ASN A 150 35.31 38.76 -6.95
#